data_AF-A0A6C0JB24-F1
#
_entry.id   AF-A0A6C0JB24-F1
#
_cell.length_a   1.000
_cell.length_b   1.000
_cell.length_c   1.000
_cell.angle_alpha   90.00
_cell.angle_beta   90.00
_cell.angle_gamma   90.00
#
_symmetry.space_group_name_H-M   'P 1'
#
loop_
_entity.id
_entity.type
_entity.pdbx_description
1 polymer ?
#
loop_
_entity_poly.entity_id
_entity_poly.type
_entity_poly.pdbx_seq_one_letter_code
_entity_poly.pdbx_strand_id
1 'polypeptide(L)'
;MVSIVIVDKQGCLKNVKVKDVTTQSLAKKCNFKNADDFAEMCIWDMSDRDIKIHLFAKLFGRANCENKYDFPPPVDEMLFFGSCALVKYDTKNGSWSDLDVSEWKSIYEDLFGGFEDLGSETSSEDELENVPDEYKTEDGYLIDDFVVNDNDEIAVHPDGGTESDEYCDEISDDNNNDELFEDDFIFSDEEI
;
A
#
# COMPACT_ATOMS: atom_id res chain seq x y z
N MET A 1 -10.94 2.04 -20.91
CA MET A 1 -10.63 2.55 -19.56
C MET A 1 -10.38 1.35 -18.69
N VAL A 2 -9.34 1.39 -17.86
CA VAL A 2 -9.01 0.33 -16.91
C VAL A 2 -9.14 0.86 -15.48
N SER A 3 -9.60 0.00 -14.58
CA SER A 3 -9.61 0.21 -13.13
C SER A 3 -8.20 -0.02 -12.59
N ILE A 4 -7.72 0.90 -11.77
CA ILE A 4 -6.44 0.80 -11.05
C ILE A 4 -6.68 1.03 -9.57
N VAL A 5 -5.70 0.68 -8.75
CA VAL A 5 -5.72 0.96 -7.31
C VAL A 5 -4.78 2.12 -7.03
N ILE A 6 -5.30 3.17 -6.38
CA ILE A 6 -4.50 4.25 -5.80
C ILE A 6 -4.34 3.96 -4.31
N VAL A 7 -3.10 4.04 -3.84
CA VAL A 7 -2.74 3.99 -2.43
C VAL A 7 -2.47 5.43 -2.01
N ASP A 8 -3.33 6.01 -1.19
CA ASP A 8 -3.07 7.38 -0.70
C ASP A 8 -1.96 7.40 0.36
N LYS A 9 -1.50 8.60 0.74
CA LYS A 9 -0.41 8.77 1.70
C LYS A 9 -0.73 8.18 3.09
N GLN A 10 -2.01 8.05 3.43
CA GLN A 10 -2.46 7.44 4.68
C GLN A 10 -2.59 5.91 4.58
N GLY A 11 -2.27 5.33 3.43
CA GLY A 11 -2.39 3.89 3.17
C GLY A 11 -3.80 3.42 2.83
N CYS A 12 -4.73 4.32 2.53
CA CYS A 12 -6.07 3.92 2.09
C CYS A 12 -6.08 3.57 0.61
N LEU A 13 -6.68 2.42 0.29
CA LEU A 13 -6.81 1.90 -1.06
C LEU A 13 -8.11 2.39 -1.72
N LYS A 14 -8.01 2.92 -2.95
CA LYS A 14 -9.15 3.44 -3.72
C LYS A 14 -9.09 2.98 -5.17
N ASN A 15 -10.23 2.54 -5.72
CA ASN A 15 -10.33 2.25 -7.14
C ASN A 15 -10.56 3.50 -7.98
N VAL A 16 -9.78 3.64 -9.06
CA VAL A 16 -9.87 4.78 -9.98
C VAL A 16 -9.82 4.27 -11.42
N LYS A 17 -10.64 4.85 -12.30
CA LYS A 17 -10.60 4.55 -13.74
C LYS A 17 -9.65 5.49 -14.48
N VAL A 18 -8.81 4.92 -15.33
CA VAL A 18 -7.92 5.64 -16.25
C VAL A 18 -8.21 5.27 -17.70
N LYS A 19 -8.08 6.24 -18.61
CA LYS A 19 -8.26 6.00 -20.05
C LYS A 19 -7.07 5.26 -20.63
N ASP A 20 -5.88 5.75 -20.31
CA ASP A 20 -4.59 5.27 -20.77
C ASP A 20 -3.66 5.14 -19.57
N VAL A 21 -2.84 4.09 -19.55
CA VAL A 21 -1.82 3.86 -18.53
C VAL A 21 -0.52 4.49 -19.01
N THR A 22 -0.24 5.71 -18.56
CA THR A 22 1.01 6.42 -18.80
C THR A 22 1.45 7.11 -17.52
N THR A 23 2.75 7.36 -17.36
CA THR A 23 3.28 8.04 -16.16
C THR A 23 2.56 9.37 -15.88
N GLN A 24 2.23 10.15 -16.92
CA GLN A 24 1.49 11.41 -16.76
C GLN A 24 0.04 11.21 -16.32
N SER A 25 -0.66 10.20 -16.86
CA SER A 25 -2.06 9.96 -16.47
C SER A 25 -2.14 9.44 -15.04
N LEU A 26 -1.21 8.57 -14.65
CA LEU A 26 -1.10 8.02 -13.30
C LEU A 26 -0.69 9.09 -12.27
N ALA A 27 0.30 9.93 -12.57
CA ALA A 27 0.72 11.02 -11.69
C ALA A 27 -0.45 11.97 -11.40
N LYS A 28 -1.23 12.34 -12.42
CA LYS A 28 -2.45 13.16 -12.26
C LYS A 28 -3.50 12.47 -11.38
N LYS A 29 -3.66 11.15 -11.48
CA LYS A 29 -4.57 10.39 -10.60
C LYS A 29 -4.06 10.25 -9.17
N CYS A 30 -2.75 10.36 -8.97
CA CYS A 30 -2.12 10.45 -7.66
C CYS A 30 -2.11 11.89 -7.11
N ASN A 31 -2.82 12.83 -7.77
CA ASN A 31 -2.91 14.25 -7.43
C ASN A 31 -1.59 15.03 -7.53
N PHE A 32 -0.62 14.54 -8.30
CA PHE A 32 0.60 15.29 -8.59
C PHE A 32 0.37 16.30 -9.73
N LYS A 33 1.04 17.45 -9.62
CA LYS A 33 0.97 18.54 -10.61
C LYS A 33 1.73 18.22 -11.89
N ASN A 34 2.86 17.55 -11.74
CA ASN A 34 3.73 17.07 -12.81
C ASN A 34 4.08 15.60 -12.53
N ALA A 35 4.62 14.93 -13.53
CA ALA A 35 5.12 13.57 -13.40
C ALA A 35 6.60 13.54 -12.97
N ASP A 36 7.12 14.67 -12.47
CA ASP A 36 8.53 14.79 -12.09
C ASP A 36 8.79 13.89 -10.87
N ASP A 37 9.84 13.08 -10.97
CA ASP A 37 10.23 12.04 -10.01
C ASP A 37 9.15 10.97 -9.74
N PHE A 38 8.06 10.93 -10.52
CA PHE A 38 7.05 9.87 -10.47
C PHE A 38 7.38 8.83 -11.54
N ALA A 39 7.72 7.62 -11.13
CA ALA A 39 8.21 6.57 -12.02
C ALA A 39 7.73 5.19 -11.60
N GLU A 40 7.93 4.20 -12.48
CA GLU A 40 7.74 2.79 -12.13
C GLU A 40 8.84 2.35 -11.18
N MET A 41 8.45 1.86 -10.01
CA MET A 41 9.35 1.51 -8.91
C MET A 41 9.52 0.00 -8.76
N CYS A 42 8.45 -0.76 -8.98
CA CYS A 42 8.45 -2.21 -8.80
C CYS A 42 7.52 -2.89 -9.80
N ILE A 43 7.88 -4.13 -10.14
CA ILE A 43 7.01 -5.06 -10.86
C ILE A 43 7.00 -6.38 -10.10
N TRP A 44 5.82 -6.78 -9.62
CA TRP A 44 5.59 -8.12 -9.10
C TRP A 44 5.09 -9.02 -10.23
N ASP A 45 5.87 -10.04 -10.58
CA ASP A 45 5.54 -11.01 -11.64
C ASP A 45 4.90 -12.25 -11.04
N MET A 46 3.61 -12.45 -11.30
CA MET A 46 2.85 -13.64 -10.93
C MET A 46 2.62 -14.49 -12.17
N SER A 47 3.68 -15.14 -12.61
CA SER A 47 3.69 -16.00 -13.80
C SER A 47 2.70 -17.17 -13.70
N ASP A 48 2.35 -17.62 -12.49
CA ASP A 48 1.31 -18.63 -12.22
C ASP A 48 -0.10 -18.17 -12.62
N ARG A 49 -0.34 -16.85 -12.61
CA ARG A 49 -1.63 -16.22 -12.89
C ARG A 49 -1.66 -15.43 -14.20
N ASP A 50 -0.59 -15.49 -15.00
CA ASP A 50 -0.41 -14.68 -16.21
C ASP A 50 -0.63 -13.17 -15.97
N ILE A 51 -0.18 -12.64 -14.83
CA ILE A 51 -0.35 -11.22 -14.47
C ILE A 51 0.93 -10.60 -13.89
N LYS A 52 1.08 -9.29 -14.08
CA LYS A 52 2.10 -8.46 -13.44
C LYS A 52 1.45 -7.26 -12.76
N ILE A 53 1.92 -6.91 -11.57
CA ILE A 53 1.51 -5.68 -10.89
C ILE A 53 2.64 -4.68 -10.93
N HIS A 54 2.36 -3.51 -11.48
CA HIS A 54 3.30 -2.41 -11.62
C HIS A 54 2.99 -1.35 -10.56
N LEU A 55 3.99 -1.01 -9.74
CA LEU A 55 3.94 0.09 -8.78
C LEU A 55 4.55 1.34 -9.40
N PHE A 56 3.79 2.43 -9.44
CA PHE A 56 4.30 3.76 -9.75
C PHE A 56 4.24 4.66 -8.52
N ALA A 57 5.35 5.30 -8.18
CA ALA A 57 5.47 6.11 -6.98
C ALA A 57 6.54 7.20 -7.13
N LYS A 58 6.62 8.07 -6.12
CA LYS A 58 7.62 9.13 -6.00
C LYS A 58 8.60 8.81 -4.88
N LEU A 59 9.90 8.86 -5.19
CA LEU A 59 10.98 8.59 -4.22
C LEU A 59 11.34 9.80 -3.35
N PHE A 60 11.05 11.01 -3.80
CA PHE A 60 11.45 12.24 -3.13
C PHE A 60 10.23 13.11 -2.84
N GLY A 61 10.09 13.57 -1.60
CA GLY A 61 9.02 14.47 -1.20
C GLY A 61 9.39 15.31 0.00
N ARG A 62 8.39 16.05 0.50
CA ARG A 62 8.53 16.84 1.73
C ARG A 62 8.39 15.91 2.94
N ALA A 63 9.06 16.25 4.03
CA ALA A 63 8.84 15.59 5.32
C ALA A 63 7.35 15.59 5.69
N ASN A 64 6.92 14.55 6.38
CA ASN A 64 5.53 14.28 6.77
C ASN A 64 4.59 13.95 5.60
N CYS A 65 5.08 13.90 4.35
CA CYS A 65 4.30 13.50 3.17
C CYS A 65 4.62 12.06 2.72
N GLU A 66 5.29 11.29 3.56
CA GLU A 66 5.59 9.89 3.31
C GLU A 66 4.29 9.09 3.17
N ASN A 67 4.30 8.11 2.27
CA ASN A 67 3.24 7.14 2.14
C ASN A 67 3.38 6.11 3.27
N LYS A 68 2.34 5.97 4.10
CA LYS A 68 2.30 5.05 5.24
C LYS A 68 1.94 3.61 4.88
N TYR A 69 1.71 3.30 3.60
CA TYR A 69 1.37 1.95 3.18
C TYR A 69 2.61 1.06 3.17
N ASP A 70 2.48 -0.12 3.78
CA ASP A 70 3.50 -1.15 3.77
C ASP A 70 3.40 -1.92 2.44
N PHE A 71 4.39 -1.80 1.57
CA PHE A 71 4.38 -2.49 0.28
C PHE A 71 5.09 -3.84 0.39
N PRO A 72 4.67 -4.87 -0.36
CA PRO A 72 5.35 -6.15 -0.32
C PRO A 72 6.79 -6.07 -0.84
N PRO A 73 7.66 -7.02 -0.44
CA PRO A 73 9.00 -7.16 -0.99
C PRO A 73 8.97 -7.17 -2.53
N PRO A 74 9.96 -6.57 -3.22
CA PRO A 74 11.26 -6.11 -2.74
C PRO A 74 11.32 -4.61 -2.33
N VAL A 75 10.17 -3.95 -2.18
CA VAL A 75 10.11 -2.51 -1.89
C VAL A 75 9.57 -2.20 -0.49
N ASP A 76 9.53 -3.20 0.38
CA ASP A 76 9.12 -3.14 1.78
C ASP A 76 10.00 -2.18 2.61
N GLU A 77 11.29 -2.11 2.31
CA GLU A 77 12.22 -1.15 2.95
C GLU A 77 12.21 0.24 2.28
N MET A 78 11.47 0.42 1.19
CA MET A 78 11.47 1.68 0.43
C MET A 78 10.43 2.68 0.96
N LEU A 79 10.86 3.93 1.11
CA LEU A 79 9.99 5.03 1.51
C LEU A 79 9.51 5.82 0.28
N PHE A 80 8.21 5.82 0.03
CA PHE A 80 7.58 6.62 -1.02
C PHE A 80 6.90 7.86 -0.46
N PHE A 81 6.62 8.85 -1.31
CA PHE A 81 5.95 10.10 -0.94
C PHE A 81 4.66 10.32 -1.72
N GLY A 82 3.65 10.85 -1.05
CA GLY A 82 2.33 11.12 -1.63
C GLY A 82 1.55 9.84 -1.94
N SER A 83 0.73 9.88 -3.00
CA SER A 83 -0.05 8.70 -3.42
C SER A 83 0.73 7.85 -4.42
N CYS A 84 0.54 6.54 -4.36
CA CYS A 84 1.11 5.58 -5.30
C CYS A 84 0.01 4.97 -6.18
N ALA A 85 0.37 4.49 -7.37
CA ALA A 85 -0.54 3.81 -8.28
C ALA A 85 -0.10 2.37 -8.53
N LEU A 86 -1.06 1.44 -8.41
CA LEU A 86 -0.91 0.03 -8.73
C LEU A 86 -1.71 -0.30 -9.97
N VAL A 87 -1.06 -0.89 -10.96
CA VAL A 87 -1.67 -1.21 -12.25
C VAL A 87 -1.41 -2.67 -12.61
N LYS A 88 -2.45 -3.38 -13.07
CA LYS A 88 -2.35 -4.77 -13.50
C LYS A 88 -2.13 -4.88 -15.01
N TYR A 89 -1.14 -5.67 -15.38
CA TYR A 89 -0.87 -6.07 -16.75
C TYR A 89 -1.17 -7.56 -16.91
N ASP A 90 -2.04 -7.90 -17.85
CA ASP A 90 -2.34 -9.27 -18.24
C ASP A 90 -1.30 -9.72 -19.27
N THR A 91 -0.42 -10.64 -18.90
CA THR A 91 0.69 -11.09 -19.75
C THR A 91 0.22 -12.02 -20.85
N LYS A 92 -0.90 -12.73 -20.65
CA LYS A 92 -1.50 -13.62 -21.64
C LYS A 92 -2.13 -12.86 -22.80
N ASN A 93 -2.85 -11.79 -22.49
CA ASN A 93 -3.49 -10.91 -23.47
C ASN A 93 -2.54 -9.80 -23.96
N GLY A 94 -1.44 -9.55 -23.23
CA GLY A 94 -0.47 -8.51 -23.57
C GLY A 94 -1.01 -7.09 -23.37
N SER A 95 -1.88 -6.87 -22.40
CA SER A 95 -2.61 -5.61 -22.22
C SER A 95 -2.87 -5.26 -20.76
N TRP A 96 -3.01 -3.96 -20.47
CA TRP A 96 -3.49 -3.47 -19.19
C TRP A 96 -4.92 -3.97 -18.91
N SER A 97 -5.15 -4.42 -17.68
CA SER A 97 -6.43 -4.99 -17.23
C SER A 97 -6.89 -4.35 -15.91
N ASP A 98 -8.16 -4.56 -15.57
CA ASP A 98 -8.76 -3.97 -14.36
C ASP A 98 -8.16 -4.58 -13.09
N LEU A 99 -7.71 -3.75 -12.16
CA LEU A 99 -7.31 -4.14 -10.81
C LEU A 99 -8.27 -3.53 -9.79
N ASP A 100 -8.96 -4.38 -9.03
CA ASP A 100 -9.83 -3.96 -7.94
C ASP A 100 -9.14 -4.10 -6.58
N VAL A 101 -9.56 -3.32 -5.57
CA VAL A 101 -8.93 -3.35 -4.24
C VAL A 101 -8.98 -4.75 -3.61
N SER A 102 -10.07 -5.49 -3.81
CA SER A 102 -10.19 -6.87 -3.31
C SER A 102 -9.17 -7.82 -3.96
N GLU A 103 -8.90 -7.65 -5.26
CA GLU A 103 -7.92 -8.45 -5.97
C GLU A 103 -6.50 -8.08 -5.51
N TRP A 104 -6.19 -6.79 -5.38
CA TRP A 104 -4.90 -6.35 -4.83
C TRP A 104 -4.66 -6.91 -3.43
N LYS A 105 -5.66 -6.94 -2.55
CA LYS A 105 -5.52 -7.54 -1.21
C LYS A 105 -5.16 -9.03 -1.27
N SER A 106 -5.76 -9.79 -2.18
CA SER A 106 -5.38 -11.21 -2.35
C SER A 106 -3.94 -11.35 -2.82
N ILE A 107 -3.53 -10.54 -3.79
CA ILE A 107 -2.15 -10.53 -4.32
C ILE A 107 -1.17 -10.13 -3.22
N TYR A 108 -1.53 -9.11 -2.43
CA TYR A 108 -0.73 -8.61 -1.32
C TYR A 108 -0.40 -9.73 -0.33
N GLU A 109 -1.40 -10.49 0.13
CA GLU A 109 -1.17 -11.61 1.04
C GLU A 109 -0.22 -12.66 0.44
N ASP A 110 -0.41 -13.01 -0.84
CA ASP A 110 0.47 -13.97 -1.53
C ASP A 110 1.92 -13.46 -1.61
N LEU A 111 2.12 -12.17 -1.86
CA LEU A 111 3.45 -11.55 -1.95
C LEU A 111 4.15 -11.46 -0.60
N PHE A 112 3.40 -11.40 0.51
CA PHE A 112 3.93 -11.46 1.86
C PHE A 112 4.19 -12.90 2.36
N GLY A 113 4.01 -13.90 1.49
CA GLY A 113 4.26 -15.31 1.79
C GLY A 113 3.01 -16.15 1.96
N GLY A 114 1.82 -15.54 1.85
CA GLY A 114 0.53 -16.19 2.05
C GLY A 114 0.35 -16.73 3.48
N PHE A 115 -0.89 -16.99 3.87
CA PHE A 115 -1.09 -17.98 4.92
C PHE A 115 -0.77 -19.33 4.29
N GLU A 116 0.33 -19.98 4.67
CA GLU A 116 0.44 -21.43 4.49
C GLU A 116 -0.81 -22.02 5.18
N ASP A 117 -1.69 -22.62 4.38
CA ASP A 117 -2.81 -23.39 4.89
C ASP A 117 -2.20 -24.52 5.74
N LEU A 118 -2.23 -24.37 7.07
CA LEU A 118 -1.74 -25.33 8.07
C LEU A 118 -2.47 -26.70 8.01
N GLY A 119 -3.20 -26.98 6.93
CA GLY A 119 -3.95 -28.21 6.67
C GLY A 119 -3.14 -29.32 5.98
N SER A 120 -1.90 -29.07 5.60
CA SER A 120 -0.96 -30.13 5.23
C SER A 120 -0.25 -30.61 6.50
N GLU A 121 -0.71 -31.73 7.08
CA GLU A 121 -0.05 -32.41 8.21
C GLU A 121 1.42 -32.75 7.90
N THR A 122 2.31 -31.79 8.03
CA THR A 122 3.70 -32.04 8.35
C THR A 122 3.70 -32.22 9.86
N SER A 123 4.02 -33.43 10.32
CA SER A 123 4.26 -33.69 11.73
C SER A 123 5.34 -32.71 12.18
N SER A 124 4.95 -31.63 12.87
CA SER A 124 5.89 -30.72 13.48
C SER A 124 6.72 -31.53 14.47
N GLU A 125 7.97 -31.81 14.10
CA GLU A 125 8.94 -32.37 15.03
C GLU A 125 9.07 -31.36 16.17
N ASP A 126 8.70 -31.78 17.39
CA ASP A 126 8.73 -30.92 18.55
C ASP A 126 10.20 -30.54 18.83
N GLU A 127 10.54 -29.27 18.65
CA GLU A 127 11.92 -28.77 18.80
C GLU A 127 12.48 -29.01 20.21
N LEU A 128 11.59 -29.24 21.19
CA LEU A 128 11.94 -29.55 22.57
C LEU A 128 12.03 -31.07 22.84
N GLU A 129 11.70 -31.94 21.89
CA GLU A 129 11.71 -33.41 22.09
C GLU A 129 13.12 -33.92 22.48
N ASN A 130 14.17 -33.28 21.95
CA ASN A 130 15.57 -33.61 22.27
C ASN A 130 16.15 -32.84 23.47
N VAL A 131 15.37 -31.97 24.11
CA VAL A 131 15.82 -31.20 25.27
C VAL A 131 15.58 -32.00 26.56
N PRO A 132 16.59 -32.17 27.44
CA PRO A 132 16.41 -32.84 28.73
C PRO A 132 15.38 -32.13 29.62
N ASP A 133 14.61 -32.89 30.39
CA ASP A 133 13.57 -32.35 31.29
C ASP A 133 14.10 -31.37 32.35
N GLU A 134 15.40 -31.43 32.69
CA GLU A 134 16.03 -30.46 33.60
C GLU A 134 16.01 -29.02 33.08
N TYR A 135 15.87 -28.85 31.77
CA TYR A 135 15.75 -27.54 31.12
C TYR A 135 14.30 -27.18 30.79
N LYS A 136 13.33 -27.94 31.29
CA LYS A 136 11.91 -27.71 31.03
C LYS A 136 11.15 -27.41 32.32
N THR A 137 10.16 -26.53 32.24
CA THR A 137 9.17 -26.32 33.29
C THR A 137 8.29 -27.56 33.43
N GLU A 138 7.50 -27.64 34.52
CA GLU A 138 6.55 -28.73 34.74
C GLU A 138 5.51 -28.84 33.61
N ASP A 139 5.24 -27.73 32.92
CA ASP A 139 4.33 -27.64 31.76
C ASP A 139 5.02 -27.88 30.40
N GLY A 140 6.33 -28.15 30.39
CA GLY A 140 7.08 -28.52 29.19
C GLY A 140 7.72 -27.36 28.42
N TYR A 141 7.68 -26.13 28.94
CA TYR A 141 8.36 -24.97 28.33
C TYR A 141 9.85 -24.95 28.68
N LEU A 142 10.72 -24.46 27.79
CA LEU A 142 12.14 -24.27 28.11
C LEU A 142 12.30 -23.25 29.26
N ILE A 143 13.09 -23.57 30.28
CA ILE A 143 13.45 -22.65 31.36
C ILE A 143 14.47 -21.64 30.81
N ASP A 144 13.98 -20.51 30.32
CA ASP A 144 14.76 -19.38 29.79
C ASP A 144 14.38 -18.06 30.49
N ASP A 145 15.08 -16.97 30.19
CA ASP A 145 14.89 -15.62 30.75
C ASP A 145 13.47 -15.03 30.52
N PHE A 146 12.63 -15.68 29.70
CA PHE A 146 11.23 -15.33 29.45
C PHE A 146 10.21 -16.06 30.34
N VAL A 147 10.60 -17.14 31.02
CA VAL A 147 9.69 -17.88 31.92
C VAL A 147 9.58 -17.13 33.23
N VAL A 148 8.45 -16.45 33.43
CA VAL A 148 8.15 -15.78 34.69
C VAL A 148 7.70 -16.83 35.70
N ASN A 149 8.47 -17.00 36.77
CA ASN A 149 8.01 -17.78 37.90
C ASN A 149 6.94 -16.95 38.64
N ASP A 150 5.88 -17.58 39.13
CA ASP A 150 4.79 -16.89 39.87
C ASP A 150 5.27 -16.14 41.12
N ASN A 151 6.55 -16.27 41.47
CA ASN A 151 7.19 -15.63 42.60
C ASN A 151 7.99 -14.36 42.23
N ASP A 152 8.00 -13.94 40.96
CA ASP A 152 8.66 -12.70 40.50
C ASP A 152 7.67 -11.55 40.28
N GLU A 153 7.85 -10.44 41.01
CA GLU A 153 7.00 -9.23 40.90
C GLU A 153 7.26 -8.48 39.59
N ILE A 154 6.27 -8.47 38.68
CA ILE A 154 6.34 -7.76 37.39
C ILE A 154 6.02 -6.27 37.58
N ALA A 155 6.98 -5.39 37.27
CA ALA A 155 6.77 -3.94 37.19
C ALA A 155 6.15 -3.55 35.84
N VAL A 156 4.86 -3.20 35.85
CA VAL A 156 4.15 -2.65 34.68
C VAL A 156 4.55 -1.20 34.42
N HIS A 157 5.20 -0.94 33.28
CA HIS A 157 5.45 0.39 32.76
C HIS A 157 4.35 0.78 31.76
N PRO A 158 3.59 1.88 31.99
CA PRO A 158 2.62 2.37 31.02
C PRO A 158 3.31 3.39 30.10
N ASP A 159 3.55 3.04 28.84
CA ASP A 159 3.93 4.01 27.82
C ASP A 159 2.71 4.27 26.91
N GLY A 160 2.19 5.50 27.01
CA GLY A 160 1.07 5.98 26.22
C GLY A 160 1.52 7.17 25.39
N GLY A 161 1.86 6.91 24.12
CA GLY A 161 2.17 7.93 23.12
C GLY A 161 0.97 8.20 22.22
N THR A 162 0.39 9.40 22.31
CA THR A 162 -0.65 9.89 21.40
C THR A 162 0.00 10.53 20.18
N GLU A 163 -0.20 9.97 18.99
CA GLU A 163 0.32 10.50 17.73
C GLU A 163 -0.55 11.67 17.24
N SER A 164 0.09 12.80 16.90
CA SER A 164 -0.58 14.03 16.47
C SER A 164 -0.52 14.13 14.95
N ASP A 165 -1.68 14.06 14.28
CA ASP A 165 -1.81 14.13 12.83
C ASP A 165 -1.62 15.56 12.30
N GLU A 166 -0.44 15.89 11.74
CA GLU A 166 -0.25 17.12 10.94
C GLU A 166 -0.70 16.93 9.49
N TYR A 167 -1.52 17.85 9.01
CA TYR A 167 -2.12 17.83 7.68
C TYR A 167 -1.12 18.33 6.62
N CYS A 168 -0.55 17.42 5.84
CA CYS A 168 0.29 17.81 4.69
C CYS A 168 -0.55 18.39 3.56
N ASP A 169 -0.45 19.70 3.38
CA ASP A 169 -1.12 20.46 2.33
C ASP A 169 -0.28 20.43 1.04
N GLU A 170 -0.73 19.63 0.06
CA GLU A 170 -0.23 19.71 -1.32
C GLU A 170 -1.17 20.56 -2.18
N ILE A 171 -1.47 21.78 -1.75
CA ILE A 171 -1.89 22.84 -2.66
C ILE A 171 -0.64 23.65 -3.00
N SER A 172 0.04 23.29 -4.09
CA SER A 172 0.99 24.25 -4.67
C SER A 172 0.21 25.43 -5.26
N ASP A 173 0.76 26.62 -5.12
CA ASP A 173 0.15 27.91 -5.44
C ASP A 173 -0.78 27.93 -6.66
N ASP A 174 -1.94 28.50 -6.38
CA ASP A 174 -2.91 29.03 -7.32
C ASP A 174 -2.29 30.17 -8.14
N ASN A 175 -2.11 29.94 -9.44
CA ASN A 175 -2.20 30.99 -10.44
C ASN A 175 -3.20 30.51 -11.50
N ASN A 176 -4.48 30.46 -11.10
CA ASN A 176 -5.62 30.43 -12.00
C ASN A 176 -5.55 31.65 -12.92
N ASN A 177 -5.03 31.45 -14.13
CA ASN A 177 -5.44 32.21 -15.29
C ASN A 177 -6.80 31.65 -15.73
N ASP A 178 -7.86 32.00 -14.99
CA ASP A 178 -9.23 31.79 -15.42
C ASP A 178 -9.50 32.71 -16.61
N GLU A 179 -9.36 32.18 -17.82
CA GLU A 179 -10.00 32.73 -19.01
C GLU A 179 -11.53 32.65 -18.81
N LEU A 180 -12.09 33.74 -18.27
CA LEU A 180 -13.51 34.05 -18.30
C LEU A 180 -13.96 34.05 -19.77
N PHE A 181 -14.60 32.97 -20.20
CA PHE A 181 -15.43 32.99 -21.40
C PHE A 181 -16.67 33.83 -21.10
N GLU A 182 -16.68 35.07 -21.60
CA GLU A 182 -17.90 35.90 -21.67
C GLU A 182 -18.87 35.23 -22.65
N ASP A 183 -19.86 34.49 -22.12
CA ASP A 183 -21.02 34.08 -22.90
C ASP A 183 -21.89 35.32 -23.19
N ASP A 184 -21.83 35.78 -24.44
CA ASP A 184 -22.68 36.83 -25.01
C ASP A 184 -24.17 36.46 -24.87
N PHE A 185 -24.84 37.07 -23.89
CA PHE A 185 -26.27 36.90 -23.65
C PHE A 185 -27.05 37.75 -24.67
N ILE A 186 -27.35 37.19 -25.85
CA ILE A 186 -28.24 37.83 -26.83
C ILE A 186 -29.68 37.68 -26.33
N PHE A 187 -30.22 38.73 -25.74
CA PHE A 187 -31.66 38.86 -25.48
C PHE A 187 -32.38 39.06 -26.83
N SER A 188 -32.93 37.98 -27.40
CA SER A 188 -33.95 38.07 -28.44
C SER A 188 -35.28 38.40 -27.77
N ASP A 189 -35.60 39.68 -27.67
CA ASP A 189 -36.94 40.17 -27.40
C ASP A 189 -37.77 39.95 -28.67
N GLU A 190 -38.60 38.89 -28.69
CA GLU A 190 -39.62 38.65 -29.70
C GLU A 190 -41.00 38.76 -29.04
N GLU A 191 -41.86 39.55 -29.69
CA GLU A 191 -43.10 40.22 -29.26
C GLU A 191 -44.17 39.33 -28.62
N ILE A 192 -44.97 39.90 -27.68
CA ILE A 192 -46.45 40.01 -27.74
C ILE A 192 -46.91 41.30 -27.02
#